data_AF-A0A3B6C145-F1
#
_entry.id   AF-A0A3B6C145-F1
#
_cell.length_a   1.000
_cell.length_b   1.000
_cell.length_c   1.000
_cell.angle_alpha   90.00
_cell.angle_beta   90.00
_cell.angle_gamma   90.00
#
_symmetry.space_group_name_H-M   'P 1'
#
loop_
_entity.id
_entity.type
_entity.pdbx_description
1 polymer ?
#
loop_
_entity_poly.entity_id
_entity_poly.type
_entity_poly.pdbx_seq_one_letter_code
_entity_poly.pdbx_strand_id
1 'polypeptide(L)'
;MLVDWVREHCHNGTLLQTMDTRFHGNYDKDKASMVLKLGLLCLHPLPSARPSMKQVMEYLEGETALPELAPTHINNVNVMQTRGFPDLTTSIGTFSGLSGGR
;
A
#
# COMPACT_ATOMS: atom_id res chain seq x y z
N MET A 1 11.05 13.74 7.34
CA MET A 1 11.13 12.44 8.05
C MET A 1 11.76 11.40 7.12
N LEU A 2 12.20 10.23 7.61
CA LEU A 2 12.82 9.18 6.79
C LEU A 2 11.99 8.82 5.54
N VAL A 3 10.67 8.72 5.69
CA VAL A 3 9.74 8.38 4.61
C VAL A 3 9.77 9.42 3.48
N ASP A 4 9.87 10.71 3.81
CA ASP A 4 9.93 11.81 2.83
C ASP A 4 11.22 11.72 2.01
N TRP A 5 12.35 11.42 2.67
CA TRP A 5 13.64 11.24 2.03
C TRP A 5 13.64 10.05 1.06
N VAL A 6 13.05 8.92 1.46
CA VAL A 6 12.92 7.75 0.59
C VAL A 6 11.99 8.04 -0.60
N ARG A 7 10.92 8.80 -0.37
CA ARG A 7 10.00 9.22 -1.44
C ARG A 7 10.68 10.09 -2.49
N GLU A 8 11.52 11.04 -2.06
CA GLU A 8 12.31 11.87 -2.97
C GLU A 8 13.25 11.02 -3.83
N HIS A 9 13.95 10.05 -3.24
CA HIS A 9 14.82 9.13 -3.98
C HIS A 9 14.02 8.23 -4.95
N CYS A 10 12.81 7.84 -4.57
CA CYS A 10 11.90 7.12 -5.47
C CYS A 10 11.51 7.98 -6.68
N HIS A 11 11.21 9.26 -6.47
CA HIS A 11 10.87 10.22 -7.54
C HIS A 11 12.07 10.47 -8.48
N ASN A 12 13.26 10.60 -7.91
CA ASN A 12 14.49 10.94 -8.65
C ASN A 12 15.15 9.72 -9.33
N GLY A 13 14.57 8.52 -9.21
CA GLY A 13 15.14 7.28 -9.75
C GLY A 13 16.39 6.80 -9.00
N THR A 14 16.68 7.36 -7.83
CA THR A 14 17.84 7.05 -6.99
C THR A 14 17.49 6.17 -5.79
N LEU A 15 16.37 5.46 -5.84
CA LEU A 15 15.82 4.68 -4.72
C LEU A 15 16.82 3.73 -4.05
N LEU A 16 17.70 3.09 -4.83
CA LEU A 16 18.70 2.17 -4.27
C LEU A 16 19.77 2.85 -3.39
N GLN A 17 19.91 4.18 -3.46
CA GLN A 17 20.78 4.95 -2.56
C GLN A 17 20.23 4.99 -1.13
N THR A 18 18.95 4.63 -0.93
CA THR A 18 18.35 4.54 0.41
C THR A 18 18.59 3.19 1.08
N MET A 19 19.23 2.25 0.39
CA MET A 19 19.57 0.95 0.96
C MET A 19 20.63 1.09 2.05
N ASP A 20 20.53 0.22 3.06
CA ASP A 20 21.51 0.17 4.14
C ASP A 20 22.90 -0.16 3.58
N THR A 21 23.88 0.67 3.93
CA THR A 21 25.26 0.56 3.44
C THR A 21 25.93 -0.74 3.89
N ARG A 22 25.45 -1.37 4.97
CA ARG A 22 25.95 -2.66 5.47
C ARG A 22 25.72 -3.81 4.52
N PHE A 23 24.80 -3.69 3.56
CA PHE A 23 24.66 -4.69 2.51
C PHE A 23 25.81 -4.64 1.50
N HIS A 24 26.61 -3.57 1.44
CA HIS A 24 27.74 -3.43 0.51
C HIS A 24 27.39 -3.72 -0.96
N GLY A 25 26.15 -3.42 -1.37
CA GLY A 25 25.64 -3.74 -2.71
C GLY A 25 25.36 -5.23 -2.95
N ASN A 26 25.50 -6.09 -1.94
CA ASN A 26 25.20 -7.52 -2.00
C ASN A 26 23.70 -7.78 -1.80
N TYR A 27 22.92 -7.32 -2.76
CA TYR A 27 21.48 -7.57 -2.83
C TYR A 27 21.02 -7.53 -4.30
N ASP A 28 19.92 -8.21 -4.57
CA ASP A 28 19.24 -8.11 -5.85
C ASP A 28 18.58 -6.72 -5.96
N LYS A 29 19.06 -5.92 -6.92
CA LYS A 29 18.64 -4.53 -7.11
C LYS A 29 17.16 -4.42 -7.46
N ASP A 30 16.63 -5.37 -8.23
CA ASP A 30 15.23 -5.35 -8.66
C ASP A 30 14.33 -5.70 -7.48
N LYS A 31 14.69 -6.71 -6.69
CA LYS A 31 13.98 -7.05 -5.45
C LYS A 31 14.04 -5.94 -4.42
N ALA A 32 15.22 -5.33 -4.23
CA ALA A 32 15.38 -4.21 -3.31
C ALA A 32 14.53 -3.00 -3.73
N SER A 33 14.55 -2.65 -5.02
CA SER A 33 13.70 -1.58 -5.54
C SER A 33 12.21 -1.89 -5.34
N MET A 34 11.79 -3.12 -5.60
CA MET A 34 10.39 -3.55 -5.40
C MET A 34 9.98 -3.44 -3.93
N VAL A 35 10.78 -3.97 -3.00
CA VAL A 35 10.47 -3.94 -1.55
C VAL A 35 10.41 -2.52 -1.02
N LEU A 36 11.31 -1.62 -1.45
CA LEU A 36 11.27 -0.22 -1.07
C LEU A 36 10.00 0.48 -1.59
N LYS A 37 9.60 0.21 -2.83
CA LYS A 37 8.32 0.71 -3.40
C LYS A 37 7.12 0.16 -2.63
N LEU A 38 7.13 -1.13 -2.28
CA LEU A 38 6.08 -1.75 -1.47
C LEU A 38 5.96 -1.09 -0.10
N GLY A 39 7.08 -0.80 0.56
CA GLY A 39 7.11 -0.08 1.84
C GLY A 39 6.47 1.31 1.73
N LEU A 40 6.76 2.06 0.66
CA LEU A 40 6.10 3.35 0.41
C LEU A 40 4.59 3.22 0.21
N LEU A 41 4.13 2.17 -0.48
CA LEU A 41 2.71 1.90 -0.68
C LEU A 41 2.00 1.50 0.64
N CYS A 42 2.66 0.72 1.49
CA CYS A 42 2.17 0.39 2.84
C CYS A 42 2.05 1.62 3.75
N LEU A 43 2.91 2.62 3.55
CA LEU A 43 2.93 3.87 4.31
C LEU A 43 2.04 4.97 3.68
N HIS A 44 1.21 4.63 2.71
CA HIS A 44 0.38 5.61 2.03
C HIS A 44 -0.53 6.37 3.02
N PRO A 45 -0.67 7.71 2.92
CA PRO A 45 -1.46 8.50 3.88
C PRO A 45 -2.93 8.09 3.89
N LEU A 46 -3.49 7.78 2.72
CA LEU A 46 -4.85 7.26 2.58
C LEU A 46 -4.88 5.75 2.90
N PRO A 47 -5.64 5.30 3.92
CA PRO A 47 -5.70 3.89 4.30
C PRO A 47 -6.25 2.98 3.18
N SER A 48 -7.20 3.46 2.37
CA SER A 48 -7.78 2.67 1.28
C SER A 48 -6.84 2.44 0.09
N ALA A 49 -5.73 3.17 0.01
CA ALA A 49 -4.70 2.96 -1.00
C ALA A 49 -3.55 2.05 -0.50
N ARG A 50 -3.56 1.67 0.79
CA ARG A 50 -2.61 0.71 1.32
C ARG A 50 -2.99 -0.70 0.85
N PRO A 51 -2.02 -1.56 0.52
CA PRO A 51 -2.30 -2.92 0.13
C PRO A 51 -2.77 -3.73 1.35
N SER A 52 -3.65 -4.70 1.13
CA SER A 52 -3.96 -5.72 2.13
C SER A 52 -2.74 -6.61 2.38
N MET A 53 -2.68 -7.28 3.54
CA MET A 53 -1.58 -8.21 3.84
C MET A 53 -1.47 -9.32 2.81
N LYS A 54 -2.60 -9.79 2.25
CA LYS A 54 -2.61 -10.75 1.14
C LYS A 54 -1.85 -10.21 -0.08
N GLN A 55 -2.16 -8.99 -0.52
CA GLN A 55 -1.47 -8.37 -1.65
C GLN A 55 0.02 -8.14 -1.37
N VAL A 56 0.38 -7.75 -0.14
CA VAL A 56 1.79 -7.62 0.27
C VAL A 56 2.53 -8.94 0.05
N MET A 57 1.94 -10.07 0.43
CA MET A 57 2.53 -11.38 0.20
C MET A 57 2.66 -11.71 -1.28
N GLU A 58 1.60 -11.50 -2.07
CA GLU A 58 1.61 -11.73 -3.53
C GLU A 58 2.73 -10.95 -4.22
N TYR A 59 2.99 -9.70 -3.80
CA TYR A 59 4.11 -8.89 -4.33
C TYR A 59 5.48 -9.41 -3.90
N LEU A 60 5.63 -9.85 -2.64
CA LEU A 60 6.89 -10.37 -2.12
C LEU A 60 7.26 -11.73 -2.70
N GLU A 61 6.26 -12.57 -2.98
CA GLU A 61 6.40 -13.88 -3.61
C GLU A 61 6.60 -13.77 -5.13
N GLY A 62 6.32 -12.59 -5.70
CA GLY A 62 6.43 -12.34 -7.15
C GLY A 62 5.25 -12.90 -7.94
N GLU A 63 4.15 -13.25 -7.28
CA GLU A 63 2.92 -13.72 -7.91
C GLU A 63 2.20 -12.59 -8.65
N THR A 64 2.36 -11.35 -8.18
CA THR A 64 1.80 -10.15 -8.80
C THR A 64 2.86 -9.05 -8.94
N ALA A 65 2.82 -8.31 -10.05
CA ALA A 65 3.67 -7.14 -10.24
C ALA A 65 3.15 -5.93 -9.46
N LEU A 66 4.05 -5.19 -8.84
CA LEU A 66 3.70 -4.00 -8.09
C LEU A 66 3.15 -2.92 -9.05
N PRO A 67 2.03 -2.25 -8.74
CA PRO A 67 1.51 -1.19 -9.59
C PRO A 67 2.57 -0.10 -9.75
N GLU A 68 2.68 0.44 -10.96
CA GLU A 68 3.66 1.46 -11.25
C GLU A 68 3.39 2.70 -10.38
N LEU A 69 4.29 2.95 -9.43
CA LEU A 69 4.23 4.13 -8.58
C LEU A 69 4.61 5.34 -9.44
N ALA A 70 3.67 5.84 -10.23
CA ALA A 70 3.88 7.10 -10.93
C ALA A 70 4.21 8.18 -9.88
N PRO A 71 5.15 9.08 -10.17
CA PRO A 71 5.68 10.02 -9.18
C PRO A 71 4.63 10.93 -8.50
N THR A 72 3.42 11.01 -9.07
CA THR A 72 2.26 11.73 -8.55
C THR A 72 1.40 10.93 -7.56
N HIS A 73 1.45 9.59 -7.57
CA HIS A 73 0.62 8.73 -6.70
C HIS A 73 1.09 8.71 -5.23
N ILE A 74 2.32 9.15 -4.96
CA ILE A 74 2.89 9.16 -3.61
C ILE A 74 2.56 10.46 -2.86
N ASN A 75 2.05 11.49 -3.55
CA ASN A 75 1.85 12.84 -3.00
C ASN A 75 0.39 13.32 -2.94
N ASN A 76 -0.56 12.63 -3.58
CA ASN A 76 -1.85 13.26 -3.83
C ASN A 76 -2.96 12.77 -2.87
N VAL A 77 -3.13 13.50 -1.77
CA VAL A 77 -4.33 13.54 -0.90
C VAL A 77 -5.59 14.08 -1.59
N ASN A 78 -5.69 14.06 -2.93
CA ASN A 78 -6.89 14.50 -3.64
C ASN A 78 -7.18 13.69 -4.91
N VAL A 79 -7.27 12.36 -4.78
CA VAL A 79 -8.10 11.58 -5.71
C VAL A 79 -9.46 11.45 -5.03
N MET A 80 -10.39 12.26 -5.52
CA MET A 80 -11.82 12.04 -5.40
C MET A 80 -12.09 10.54 -5.59
N GLN A 81 -12.33 9.80 -4.51
CA GLN A 81 -12.70 8.38 -4.56
C GLN A 81 -14.11 8.28 -5.13
N THR A 82 -14.20 8.37 -6.45
CA THR A 82 -15.31 7.81 -7.20
C THR A 82 -14.71 6.92 -8.27
N ARG A 83 -14.68 5.61 -7.98
CA ARG A 83 -15.19 4.56 -8.88
C ARG A 83 -14.88 3.16 -8.31
N GLY A 84 -15.90 2.61 -7.67
CA GLY A 84 -16.37 1.24 -7.90
C GLY A 84 -15.56 0.09 -7.31
N PHE A 85 -15.96 -0.37 -6.13
CA PHE A 85 -15.89 -1.81 -5.82
C PHE A 85 -17.32 -2.37 -5.90
N PRO A 86 -17.54 -3.51 -6.58
CA PRO A 86 -18.86 -4.13 -6.66
C PRO A 86 -19.28 -4.64 -5.28
N ASP A 87 -20.55 -4.38 -4.99
CA ASP A 87 -21.37 -4.80 -3.86
C ASP A 87 -21.06 -6.24 -3.40
N LEU A 88 -20.67 -6.42 -2.12
CA LEU A 88 -20.75 -7.72 -1.47
C LEU A 88 -21.81 -7.66 -0.38
N THR A 89 -22.86 -8.41 -0.67
CA THR A 89 -24.13 -8.59 0.03
C THR A 89 -23.99 -9.11 1.47
N THR A 90 -24.96 -8.71 2.30
CA THR A 90 -25.56 -9.48 3.42
C THR A 90 -24.87 -9.45 4.79
N SER A 91 -25.45 -8.66 5.71
CA SER A 91 -25.72 -9.13 7.07
C SER A 91 -27.05 -8.56 7.55
N ILE A 92 -28.10 -9.40 7.49
CA ILE A 92 -29.37 -9.19 8.19
C ILE A 92 -29.08 -9.31 9.69
N GLY A 93 -29.20 -8.20 10.41
CA GLY A 93 -29.26 -8.18 11.87
C GLY A 93 -30.65 -7.71 12.31
N THR A 94 -31.61 -8.63 12.41
CA THR A 94 -32.91 -8.34 13.03
C THR A 94 -32.66 -8.21 14.54
N PHE A 95 -32.72 -6.98 15.06
CA PHE A 95 -32.71 -6.77 16.50
C PHE A 95 -34.08 -7.23 17.06
N SER A 96 -34.06 -8.30 17.84
CA SER A 96 -35.20 -8.66 18.68
C SER A 96 -35.20 -7.73 19.90
N GLY A 97 -36.14 -6.78 19.93
CA GLY A 97 -36.41 -5.92 21.08
C GLY A 97 -37.68 -6.36 21.81
N LEU A 98 -37.51 -6.83 23.05
CA LEU A 98 -38.55 -7.25 24.00
C LEU A 98 -39.38 -6.06 24.50
N SER A 99 -40.70 -6.23 24.63
CA SER A 99 -41.45 -5.67 25.77
C SER A 99 -42.79 -6.39 25.92
N GLY A 100 -42.83 -7.37 26.84
CA GLY A 100 -44.05 -8.03 27.27
C GLY A 100 -44.89 -7.07 28.12
N GLY A 101 -46.13 -6.86 27.71
CA GLY A 101 -47.13 -6.14 28.49
C GLY A 101 -48.35 -7.01 28.72
N ARG A 102 -48.58 -7.36 29.99
CA ARG A 102 -49.84 -7.39 30.76
C ARG A 102 -49.74 -8.40 31.90
#